data_AF-A0A7Y7ZCD8-F1
#
_entry.id   AF-A0A7Y7ZCD8-F1
#
_cell.length_a   1.000
_cell.length_b   1.000
_cell.length_c   1.000
_cell.angle_alpha   90.00
_cell.angle_beta   90.00
_cell.angle_gamma   90.00
#
_symmetry.space_group_name_H-M   'P 1'
#
loop_
_entity.id
_entity.type
_entity.pdbx_description
1 polymer ?
#
loop_
_entity_poly.entity_id
_entity_poly.type
_entity_poly.pdbx_seq_one_letter_code
_entity_poly.pdbx_strand_id
1 'polypeptide(L)'
;MAWKAPLQDMQFVLEHWLRAEQEWQHLPAYADVDLELALQVLQEAARFSEQVLAPLNAPGDRQGCRLEQGRVHTPDGFAAAYRAYVDGGWPALACEPRFGVIPPTWG
;
A
#
# COMPACT_ATOMS: atom_id res chain seq x y z
N MET A 1 -12.64 0.52 17.24
CA MET A 1 -13.30 -0.05 16.05
C MET A 1 -12.20 -0.47 15.10
N ALA A 2 -12.16 -1.72 14.65
CA ALA A 2 -11.18 -2.14 13.66
C ALA A 2 -11.59 -1.52 12.31
N TRP A 3 -10.63 -0.88 11.61
CA TRP A 3 -10.85 -0.45 10.23
C TRP A 3 -10.89 -1.68 9.34
N LYS A 4 -11.75 -1.68 8.33
CA LYS A 4 -11.90 -2.77 7.36
C LYS A 4 -11.91 -2.20 5.95
N ALA A 5 -11.15 -2.80 5.06
CA ALA A 5 -11.10 -2.38 3.66
C ALA A 5 -12.41 -2.75 2.94
N PRO A 6 -13.02 -1.82 2.17
CA PRO A 6 -14.25 -2.09 1.42
C PRO A 6 -13.93 -2.82 0.10
N LEU A 7 -13.41 -4.04 0.19
CA LEU A 7 -12.96 -4.81 -0.99
C LEU A 7 -14.09 -5.06 -2.00
N GLN A 8 -15.31 -5.29 -1.52
CA GLN A 8 -16.47 -5.53 -2.39
C GLN A 8 -16.80 -4.31 -3.24
N ASP A 9 -16.77 -3.12 -2.65
CA ASP A 9 -17.01 -1.88 -3.39
C ASP A 9 -15.89 -1.59 -4.39
N MET A 10 -14.62 -1.82 -4.00
CA MET A 10 -13.47 -1.66 -4.90
C MET A 10 -13.54 -2.63 -6.10
N GLN A 11 -13.88 -3.89 -5.85
CA GLN A 11 -14.10 -4.89 -6.89
C GLN A 11 -15.24 -4.48 -7.82
N PHE A 12 -16.38 -4.04 -7.26
CA PHE A 12 -17.51 -3.56 -8.06
C PHE A 12 -17.10 -2.41 -8.98
N VAL A 13 -16.33 -1.44 -8.50
CA VAL A 13 -15.84 -0.32 -9.31
C VAL A 13 -14.97 -0.83 -10.46
N LEU A 14 -14.02 -1.73 -10.20
CA LEU A 14 -13.12 -2.27 -11.22
C LEU A 14 -13.89 -3.05 -12.29
N GLU A 15 -14.80 -3.93 -11.88
CA GLU A 15 -15.53 -4.82 -12.78
C GLU A 15 -16.66 -4.13 -13.54
N HIS A 16 -17.55 -3.45 -12.80
CA HIS A 16 -18.85 -3.04 -13.32
C HIS A 16 -18.85 -1.60 -13.82
N TRP A 17 -18.09 -0.72 -13.15
CA TRP A 17 -18.06 0.69 -13.53
C TRP A 17 -16.97 0.97 -14.54
N LEU A 18 -15.73 0.57 -14.22
CA LEU A 18 -14.57 0.84 -15.07
C LEU A 18 -14.41 -0.18 -16.18
N ARG A 19 -14.95 -1.40 -16.03
CA ARG A 19 -14.69 -2.50 -16.98
C ARG A 19 -13.19 -2.66 -17.20
N ALA A 20 -12.45 -2.66 -16.08
CA ALA A 20 -11.02 -2.38 -16.05
C ALA A 20 -10.21 -3.40 -16.86
N GLU A 21 -10.59 -4.67 -16.83
CA GLU A 21 -9.95 -5.72 -17.64
C GLU A 21 -10.03 -5.43 -19.15
N GLN A 22 -11.17 -4.93 -19.65
CA GLN A 22 -11.29 -4.55 -21.04
C GLN A 22 -10.47 -3.29 -21.36
N GLU A 23 -10.49 -2.30 -20.47
CA GLU A 23 -9.77 -1.04 -20.67
C GLU A 23 -8.23 -1.23 -20.63
N TRP A 24 -7.72 -2.12 -19.77
CA TRP A 24 -6.28 -2.41 -19.67
C TRP A 24 -5.72 -3.04 -20.94
N GLN A 25 -6.51 -3.85 -21.66
CA GLN A 25 -6.09 -4.44 -22.94
C GLN A 25 -5.80 -3.39 -24.01
N HIS A 26 -6.35 -2.18 -23.88
CA HIS A 26 -6.10 -1.06 -24.78
C HIS A 26 -4.88 -0.22 -24.38
N LEU A 27 -4.26 -0.51 -23.23
CA LEU A 27 -3.15 0.25 -22.67
C LEU A 27 -1.90 -0.64 -22.61
N PRO A 28 -0.89 -0.41 -23.47
CA PRO A 28 0.32 -1.22 -23.51
C PRO A 28 1.07 -1.32 -22.16
N ALA A 29 0.93 -0.31 -21.30
CA ALA A 29 1.54 -0.29 -19.97
C ALA A 29 0.89 -1.28 -18.98
N TYR A 30 -0.31 -1.77 -19.27
CA TYR A 30 -1.06 -2.70 -18.42
C TYR A 30 -1.31 -4.05 -19.11
N ALA A 31 -0.52 -4.37 -20.15
CA ALA A 31 -0.68 -5.61 -20.92
C ALA A 31 -0.56 -6.88 -20.06
N ASP A 32 0.19 -6.81 -18.96
CA ASP A 32 0.40 -7.92 -18.02
C ASP A 32 -0.53 -7.87 -16.80
N VAL A 33 -1.51 -6.96 -16.78
CA VAL A 33 -2.46 -6.80 -15.67
C VAL A 33 -3.81 -7.37 -16.06
N ASP A 34 -4.27 -8.35 -15.29
CA ASP A 34 -5.64 -8.86 -15.35
C ASP A 34 -6.41 -8.55 -14.06
N LEU A 35 -7.71 -8.81 -14.10
CA LEU A 35 -8.60 -8.53 -12.97
C LEU A 35 -8.25 -9.39 -11.75
N GLU A 36 -7.84 -10.64 -11.96
CA GLU A 36 -7.48 -11.54 -10.87
C GLU A 36 -6.28 -11.00 -10.09
N LEU A 37 -5.22 -10.60 -10.79
CA LEU A 37 -4.03 -9.98 -10.21
C LEU A 37 -4.39 -8.71 -9.44
N ALA A 38 -5.21 -7.84 -10.03
CA ALA A 38 -5.64 -6.60 -9.36
C ALA A 38 -6.40 -6.90 -8.04
N LEU A 39 -7.29 -7.89 -8.04
CA LEU A 39 -8.04 -8.28 -6.84
C LEU A 39 -7.14 -8.92 -5.78
N GLN A 40 -6.15 -9.74 -6.17
CA GLN A 40 -5.16 -10.29 -5.25
C GLN A 40 -4.34 -9.16 -4.59
N VAL A 41 -3.89 -8.18 -5.37
CA VAL A 41 -3.16 -7.01 -4.86
C VAL A 41 -4.03 -6.22 -3.87
N LEU A 42 -5.32 -6.02 -4.17
CA LEU A 42 -6.25 -5.35 -3.24
C LEU A 42 -6.42 -6.12 -1.93
N GLN A 43 -6.52 -7.46 -1.97
CA GLN A 43 -6.63 -8.28 -0.77
C GLN A 43 -5.38 -8.17 0.11
N GLU A 44 -4.21 -8.19 -0.51
CA GLU A 44 -2.93 -8.04 0.20
C GLU A 44 -2.77 -6.64 0.80
N ALA A 45 -3.18 -5.59 0.06
CA ALA A 45 -3.18 -4.21 0.55
C ALA A 45 -4.17 -4.02 1.71
N ALA A 46 -5.35 -4.66 1.64
CA ALA A 46 -6.32 -4.68 2.72
C ALA A 46 -5.74 -5.35 3.96
N ARG A 47 -5.13 -6.53 3.83
CA ARG A 47 -4.50 -7.25 4.94
C ARG A 47 -3.43 -6.39 5.62
N PHE A 48 -2.55 -5.78 4.84
CA PHE A 48 -1.51 -4.89 5.38
C PHE A 48 -2.12 -3.69 6.11
N SER A 49 -3.11 -3.04 5.50
CA SER A 49 -3.77 -1.87 6.09
C SER A 49 -4.51 -2.21 7.38
N GLU A 50 -5.21 -3.34 7.44
CA GLU A 50 -5.97 -3.77 8.61
C GLU A 50 -5.08 -4.25 9.75
N GLN A 51 -4.00 -4.99 9.45
CA GLN A 51 -3.16 -5.64 10.46
C GLN A 51 -1.98 -4.78 10.92
N VAL A 52 -1.45 -3.91 10.06
CA VAL A 52 -0.25 -3.12 10.35
C VAL A 52 -0.60 -1.64 10.56
N LEU A 53 -1.34 -1.02 9.64
CA LEU A 53 -1.56 0.43 9.67
C LEU A 53 -2.68 0.85 10.62
N ALA A 54 -3.85 0.22 10.53
CA ALA A 54 -5.03 0.59 11.30
C ALA A 54 -4.83 0.58 12.83
N PRO A 55 -4.11 -0.41 13.43
CA PRO A 55 -3.85 -0.41 14.86
C PRO A 55 -2.97 0.76 15.32
N LEU A 56 -2.11 1.28 14.44
CA LEU A 56 -1.19 2.37 14.75
C LEU A 56 -1.83 3.76 14.63
N ASN A 57 -2.96 3.88 13.94
CA ASN A 57 -3.55 5.18 13.62
C ASN A 57 -3.91 6.01 14.87
N ALA A 58 -4.74 5.46 15.76
CA ALA A 58 -5.18 6.15 16.97
C ALA A 58 -4.06 6.40 18.02
N PRO A 59 -3.18 5.44 18.35
CA PRO A 59 -2.05 5.72 19.24
C PRO A 59 -1.02 6.66 18.62
N GLY A 60 -0.77 6.56 17.31
CA GLY A 60 0.14 7.44 16.58
C GLY A 60 -0.30 8.90 16.60
N ASP A 61 -1.58 9.16 16.35
CA ASP A 61 -2.18 10.49 16.43
C ASP A 61 -2.04 11.10 17.83
N ARG A 62 -2.32 10.32 18.88
CA ARG A 62 -2.19 10.78 20.27
C ARG A 62 -0.74 11.07 20.67
N GLN A 63 0.22 10.30 20.18
CA GLN A 63 1.63 10.49 20.52
C GLN A 63 2.24 11.66 19.76
N GLY A 64 1.87 11.83 18.49
CA GLY A 64 2.42 12.84 17.59
C GLY A 64 3.92 12.66 17.31
N CYS A 65 4.43 13.48 16.39
CA CYS A 65 5.86 13.59 16.15
C CYS A 65 6.48 14.59 17.13
N ARG A 66 7.73 14.33 17.55
CA ARG A 66 8.50 15.25 18.41
C ARG A 66 9.75 15.71 17.71
N LEU A 67 10.11 16.97 17.89
CA LEU A 67 11.38 17.53 17.41
C LEU A 67 12.29 17.75 18.62
N GLU A 68 13.34 16.95 18.72
CA GLU A 68 14.30 17.01 19.83
C GLU A 68 15.70 17.18 19.25
N GLN A 69 16.40 18.26 19.65
CA GLN A 69 17.78 18.54 19.22
C GLN A 69 17.98 18.50 17.69
N GLY A 70 16.99 18.97 16.93
CA GLY A 70 17.01 18.96 15.46
C GLY A 70 16.68 17.62 14.80
N ARG A 71 16.33 16.59 15.57
CA ARG A 71 15.89 15.27 15.08
C ARG A 71 14.39 15.08 15.27
N VAL A 72 13.73 14.56 14.24
CA VAL A 72 12.31 14.21 14.30
C VAL A 72 12.16 12.77 14.78
N HIS A 73 11.37 12.59 15.83
CA HIS A 73 10.97 11.30 16.37
C HIS A 73 9.53 11.01 15.98
N THR A 74 9.32 9.92 15.26
CA THR A 74 8.00 9.44 14.86
C THR A 74 7.32 8.70 16.01
N PRO A 75 5.99 8.57 15.99
CA PRO A 75 5.28 7.72 16.94
C PRO A 75 5.77 6.28 16.95
N ASP A 76 5.49 5.58 18.05
CA ASP A 76 5.88 4.19 18.23
C ASP A 76 5.20 3.31 17.17
N GLY A 77 5.94 2.34 16.65
CA GLY A 77 5.47 1.42 15.61
C GLY A 77 5.54 1.96 14.18
N PHE A 78 5.57 3.28 13.95
CA PHE A 78 5.58 3.86 12.59
C PHE A 78 6.83 3.49 11.79
N ALA A 79 8.01 3.50 12.42
CA ALA A 79 9.25 3.10 11.75
C ALA A 79 9.23 1.61 11.34
N ALA A 80 8.67 0.73 12.19
CA ALA A 80 8.52 -0.68 11.87
C ALA A 80 7.48 -0.92 10.77
N ALA A 81 6.35 -0.22 10.82
CA ALA A 81 5.34 -0.26 9.76
C ALA A 81 5.86 0.25 8.43
N TYR A 82 6.67 1.33 8.42
CA TYR A 82 7.32 1.82 7.21
C TYR A 82 8.32 0.80 6.65
N ARG A 83 9.10 0.14 7.49
CA ARG A 83 9.98 -0.94 7.03
C ARG A 83 9.18 -2.09 6.42
N ALA A 84 8.11 -2.55 7.06
CA ALA A 84 7.23 -3.57 6.50
C ALA A 84 6.57 -3.12 5.17
N TYR A 85 6.25 -1.83 5.03
CA TYR A 85 5.74 -1.25 3.79
C TYR A 85 6.78 -1.31 2.66
N VAL A 86 8.04 -0.98 2.94
CA VAL A 86 9.16 -1.07 1.99
C VAL A 86 9.46 -2.53 1.63
N ASP A 87 9.55 -3.42 2.63
CA ASP A 87 9.85 -4.84 2.46
C ASP A 87 8.75 -5.56 1.65
N GLY A 88 7.51 -5.09 1.76
CA GLY A 88 6.37 -5.56 0.95
C GLY A 88 6.37 -5.05 -0.49
N GLY A 89 7.35 -4.22 -0.89
CA GLY A 89 7.47 -3.69 -2.25
C GLY A 89 6.43 -2.62 -2.60
N TRP A 90 5.58 -2.22 -1.67
CA TRP A 90 4.50 -1.27 -1.90
C TRP A 90 4.93 0.08 -2.50
N PRO A 91 6.08 0.69 -2.13
CA PRO A 91 6.54 1.92 -2.77
C PRO A 91 6.83 1.77 -4.27
N ALA A 92 7.21 0.56 -4.71
CA ALA A 92 7.62 0.29 -6.09
C ALA A 92 6.45 -0.17 -6.99
N LEU A 93 5.28 -0.46 -6.41
CA LEU A 93 4.13 -1.02 -7.12
C LEU A 93 3.65 -0.13 -8.29
N ALA A 94 3.79 1.18 -8.17
CA ALA A 94 3.42 2.15 -9.22
C ALA A 94 4.63 2.71 -9.99
N CYS A 95 5.85 2.26 -9.68
CA CYS A 95 7.06 2.74 -10.35
C CYS A 95 7.27 2.00 -11.67
N GLU A 96 7.85 2.68 -12.66
CA GLU A 96 8.28 1.99 -13.87
C GLU A 96 9.32 0.90 -13.49
N PRO A 97 9.29 -0.28 -14.13
CA PRO A 97 10.20 -1.38 -13.80
C PRO A 97 11.68 -1.00 -13.79
N ARG A 98 12.10 -0.04 -14.64
CA ARG A 98 13.48 0.47 -14.68
C ARG A 98 13.95 1.18 -13.42
N PHE A 99 13.02 1.59 -12.55
CA PHE A 99 13.28 2.21 -11.26
C PHE A 99 12.96 1.27 -10.07
N GLY A 100 12.51 0.04 -10.34
CA GLY A 100 11.85 -0.84 -9.37
C GLY A 100 12.70 -2.02 -8.89
N VAL A 101 13.67 -1.76 -8.02
CA VAL A 101 13.95 -2.48 -6.75
C VAL A 101 15.05 -1.67 -6.07
N ILE A 102 14.74 -1.03 -4.93
CA ILE A 102 15.80 -0.48 -4.08
C ILE A 102 16.62 -1.70 -3.62
N PRO A 103 17.92 -1.81 -3.96
CA PRO A 103 18.72 -2.92 -3.47
C PRO A 103 18.74 -2.91 -1.93
N PRO A 104 18.82 -4.07 -1.26
CA PRO A 104 18.81 -4.17 0.20
C PRO A 104 20.03 -3.55 0.89
N THR A 105 20.87 -2.80 0.19
CA THR A 105 22.08 -2.16 0.71
C THR A 105 21.78 -0.77 1.27
N TRP A 106 21.05 -0.73 2.38
CA TRP A 106 21.24 0.30 3.39
C TRP A 106 21.75 -0.42 4.64
N GLY A 107 23.07 -0.55 4.70
CA GLY A 107 23.79 -0.99 5.90
C GLY A 107 23.78 0.07 6.99
#